data_AF-A0A286T5W6-F1
#
_entry.id   AF-A0A286T5W6-F1
#
_cell.length_a   1.000
_cell.length_b   1.000
_cell.length_c   1.000
_cell.angle_alpha   90.00
_cell.angle_beta   90.00
_cell.angle_gamma   90.00
#
_symmetry.space_group_name_H-M   'P 1'
#
loop_
_entity.id
_entity.type
_entity.pdbx_description
1 polymer ?
#
loop_
_entity_poly.entity_id
_entity_poly.type
_entity_poly.pdbx_seq_one_letter_code
_entity_poly.pdbx_strand_id
1 'polypeptide(L)'
;YGFPSNNFAIASNPQAAEYAYIGGKMHAVLTVDHVSTSGRDTSLGAYAAVIGQIHARTNEPLKIFYRKLPNHEYGSIFWTYETNARKETGNYEHRTDIKHDVFGAYNLTKASNAPADGVKLGELISYDVDVQGDVMHLTFKKGLGTEAEVVKTFDINLAEGKYQGNQYDEGYANEGDYM
;
A
#
# COMPACT_ATOMS: atom_id res chain seq x y z
N TYR A 1 -7.39 -20.12 -6.84
CA TYR A 1 -7.17 -18.79 -6.24
C TYR A 1 -8.22 -18.41 -5.19
N GLY A 2 -9.09 -19.32 -4.71
CA GLY A 2 -10.09 -18.98 -3.67
C GLY A 2 -10.34 -20.11 -2.67
N PHE A 3 -9.31 -20.90 -2.39
CA PHE A 3 -9.37 -21.86 -1.30
C PHE A 3 -8.75 -21.20 -0.07
N PRO A 4 -9.47 -21.06 1.04
CA PRO A 4 -8.97 -20.44 2.27
C PRO A 4 -7.61 -20.99 2.72
N SER A 5 -7.36 -22.29 2.52
CA SER A 5 -6.10 -22.98 2.84
C SER A 5 -4.86 -22.50 2.07
N ASN A 6 -5.02 -21.62 1.07
CA ASN A 6 -3.90 -21.05 0.31
C ASN A 6 -3.71 -19.56 0.61
N ASN A 7 -4.56 -18.98 1.46
CA ASN A 7 -4.63 -17.56 1.76
C ASN A 7 -4.50 -17.35 3.27
N PHE A 8 -4.30 -16.11 3.69
CA PHE A 8 -4.50 -15.72 5.10
C PHE A 8 -5.83 -14.99 5.27
N ALA A 9 -6.24 -14.78 6.53
CA ALA A 9 -7.32 -13.87 6.91
C ALA A 9 -6.91 -13.01 8.10
N ILE A 10 -7.59 -11.89 8.33
CA ILE A 10 -7.45 -11.15 9.58
C ILE A 10 -8.25 -11.82 10.72
N ALA A 11 -7.89 -11.55 11.97
CA ALA A 11 -8.44 -12.25 13.13
C ALA A 11 -9.97 -12.10 13.29
N SER A 12 -10.51 -10.94 12.94
CA SER A 12 -11.94 -10.64 12.97
C SER A 12 -12.72 -11.29 11.83
N ASN A 13 -12.07 -12.02 10.91
CA ASN A 13 -12.79 -12.74 9.88
C ASN A 13 -13.64 -13.88 10.48
N PRO A 14 -14.97 -13.92 10.24
CA PRO A 14 -15.84 -14.95 10.81
C PRO A 14 -15.45 -16.39 10.42
N GLN A 15 -14.74 -16.54 9.29
CA GLN A 15 -14.22 -17.79 8.75
C GLN A 15 -12.71 -17.93 8.94
N ALA A 16 -12.06 -17.14 9.82
CA ALA A 16 -10.60 -17.16 10.00
C ALA A 16 -10.03 -18.57 10.25
N ALA A 17 -10.78 -19.45 10.91
CA ALA A 17 -10.40 -20.84 11.17
C ALA A 17 -10.27 -21.73 9.91
N GLU A 18 -10.82 -21.30 8.77
CA GLU A 18 -10.72 -22.00 7.49
C GLU A 18 -9.44 -21.63 6.73
N TYR A 19 -8.79 -20.51 7.08
CA TYR A 19 -7.60 -20.01 6.39
C TYR A 19 -6.32 -20.68 6.87
N ALA A 20 -5.29 -20.72 6.03
CA ALA A 20 -4.01 -21.30 6.41
C ALA A 20 -3.31 -20.51 7.53
N TYR A 21 -3.50 -19.20 7.54
CA TYR A 21 -2.87 -18.29 8.50
C TYR A 21 -3.84 -17.18 8.92
N ILE A 22 -3.66 -16.72 10.16
CA ILE A 22 -4.28 -15.50 10.65
C ILE A 22 -3.20 -14.42 10.67
N GLY A 23 -3.38 -13.38 9.87
CA GLY A 23 -2.34 -12.39 9.57
C GLY A 23 -1.26 -12.91 8.63
N GLY A 24 -0.23 -12.10 8.42
CA GLY A 24 0.85 -12.40 7.48
C GLY A 24 1.91 -11.32 7.49
N LYS A 25 3.15 -11.70 7.14
CA LYS A 25 4.28 -10.77 7.09
C LYS A 25 5.03 -10.88 5.76
N MET A 26 5.21 -9.74 5.11
CA MET A 26 6.09 -9.57 3.96
C MET A 26 7.19 -8.58 4.32
N HIS A 27 8.44 -8.97 4.08
CA HIS A 27 9.60 -8.10 4.18
C HIS A 27 10.28 -8.03 2.81
N ALA A 28 10.63 -6.83 2.38
CA ALA A 28 11.38 -6.62 1.15
C ALA A 28 12.51 -5.62 1.37
N VAL A 29 13.68 -5.93 0.78
CA VAL A 29 14.79 -5.00 0.59
C VAL A 29 15.04 -4.94 -0.91
N LEU A 30 14.92 -3.77 -1.52
CA LEU A 30 14.96 -3.64 -2.97
C LEU A 30 15.47 -2.27 -3.42
N THR A 31 15.81 -2.19 -4.70
CA THR A 31 15.96 -0.93 -5.43
C THR A 31 14.88 -0.84 -6.50
N VAL A 32 14.48 0.37 -6.86
CA VAL A 32 13.73 0.61 -8.10
C VAL A 32 14.71 1.18 -9.12
N ASP A 33 15.02 0.42 -10.15
CA ASP A 33 16.07 0.82 -11.10
C ASP A 33 15.52 1.67 -12.24
N HIS A 34 14.24 1.49 -12.59
CA HIS A 34 13.59 2.24 -13.65
C HIS A 34 12.06 2.31 -13.47
N VAL A 35 11.46 3.40 -13.95
CA VAL A 35 10.00 3.57 -14.12
C VAL A 35 9.74 4.13 -15.51
N SER A 36 8.50 4.03 -16.01
CA SER A 36 8.16 4.69 -17.29
C SER A 36 8.58 6.15 -17.30
N THR A 37 9.02 6.66 -18.45
CA THR A 37 9.38 8.07 -18.68
C THR A 37 8.35 8.81 -19.52
N SER A 38 7.27 8.13 -19.92
CA SER A 38 6.13 8.69 -20.67
C SER A 38 4.82 8.51 -19.92
N GLY A 39 3.83 9.35 -20.24
CA GLY A 39 2.52 9.39 -19.61
C GLY A 39 2.08 10.79 -19.19
N ARG A 40 0.87 10.92 -18.65
CA ARG A 40 0.36 12.19 -18.08
C ARG A 40 0.70 12.26 -16.60
N ASP A 41 1.39 13.31 -16.16
CA ASP A 41 1.80 13.51 -14.76
C ASP A 41 0.65 13.76 -13.80
N THR A 42 -0.53 14.10 -14.31
CA THR A 42 -1.78 14.11 -13.53
C THR A 42 -2.34 12.71 -13.25
N SER A 43 -1.84 11.66 -13.93
CA SER A 43 -2.18 10.27 -13.64
C SER A 43 -1.22 9.66 -12.63
N LEU A 44 -1.74 9.13 -11.53
CA LEU A 44 -0.93 8.46 -10.50
C LEU A 44 -0.23 7.19 -11.02
N GLY A 45 -0.83 6.50 -11.99
CA GLY A 45 -0.22 5.33 -12.63
C GLY A 45 0.92 5.68 -13.60
N ALA A 46 1.05 6.94 -14.02
CA ALA A 46 2.18 7.36 -14.84
C ALA A 46 3.44 7.53 -14.00
N TYR A 47 4.57 7.07 -14.55
CA TYR A 47 5.89 7.16 -13.93
C TYR A 47 6.01 6.43 -12.57
N ALA A 48 5.14 5.43 -12.35
CA ALA A 48 5.04 4.68 -11.10
C ALA A 48 5.20 3.18 -11.33
N ALA A 49 5.57 2.49 -10.26
CA ALA A 49 5.52 1.03 -10.13
C ALA A 49 4.87 0.68 -8.78
N VAL A 50 3.98 -0.33 -8.78
CA VAL A 50 3.56 -0.99 -7.54
C VAL A 50 4.67 -1.94 -7.15
N ILE A 51 5.23 -1.76 -5.96
CA ILE A 51 6.37 -2.55 -5.46
C ILE A 51 5.96 -3.58 -4.40
N GLY A 52 4.78 -3.43 -3.79
CA GLY A 52 4.21 -4.41 -2.87
C GLY A 52 2.71 -4.20 -2.71
N GLN A 53 1.97 -5.25 -2.37
CA GLN A 53 0.52 -5.19 -2.20
C GLN A 53 0.02 -6.25 -1.23
N ILE A 54 -1.17 -6.02 -0.67
CA ILE A 54 -2.06 -7.06 -0.17
C ILE A 54 -3.27 -7.01 -1.08
N HIS A 55 -3.63 -8.14 -1.68
CA HIS A 55 -4.79 -8.23 -2.56
C HIS A 55 -5.87 -9.09 -1.89
N ALA A 56 -7.03 -8.49 -1.59
CA ALA A 56 -8.19 -9.23 -1.07
C ALA A 56 -8.98 -9.88 -2.22
N ARG A 57 -10.22 -10.32 -2.01
CA ARG A 57 -11.02 -10.94 -3.07
C ARG A 57 -11.31 -10.00 -4.23
N THR A 58 -11.66 -8.76 -3.91
CA THR A 58 -12.12 -7.78 -4.90
C THR A 58 -11.38 -6.45 -4.86
N ASN A 59 -10.79 -6.12 -3.72
CA ASN A 59 -10.19 -4.82 -3.44
C ASN A 59 -8.77 -5.01 -2.89
N GLU A 60 -7.96 -3.96 -2.87
CA GLU A 60 -6.58 -4.02 -2.34
C GLU A 60 -6.42 -3.21 -1.04
N PRO A 61 -6.41 -3.87 0.15
CA PRO A 61 -6.11 -3.19 1.41
C PRO A 61 -4.79 -2.42 1.42
N LEU A 62 -3.84 -2.84 0.57
CA LEU A 62 -2.54 -2.19 0.44
C LEU A 62 -2.05 -2.23 -1.00
N LYS A 63 -1.63 -1.08 -1.52
CA LYS A 63 -0.69 -0.99 -2.64
C LYS A 63 0.42 -0.01 -2.27
N ILE A 64 1.68 -0.43 -2.35
CA ILE A 64 2.86 0.40 -2.13
C ILE A 64 3.40 0.82 -3.49
N PHE A 65 3.57 2.11 -3.70
CA PHE A 65 4.04 2.70 -4.94
C PHE A 65 5.41 3.34 -4.76
N TYR A 66 6.26 3.18 -5.77
CA TYR A 66 7.34 4.12 -6.06
C TYR A 66 6.97 4.90 -7.32
N ARG A 67 7.09 6.24 -7.28
CA ARG A 67 6.77 7.11 -8.42
C ARG A 67 7.81 8.20 -8.58
N LYS A 68 8.41 8.32 -9.76
CA LYS A 68 9.43 9.34 -10.03
C LYS A 68 9.14 10.06 -11.34
N LEU A 69 8.97 11.38 -11.29
CA LEU A 69 8.77 12.16 -12.50
C LEU A 69 10.06 12.23 -13.35
N PRO A 70 9.93 12.35 -14.69
CA PRO A 70 11.10 12.38 -15.59
C PRO A 70 12.07 13.53 -15.30
N ASN A 71 11.58 14.68 -14.82
CA ASN A 71 12.39 15.87 -14.51
C ASN A 71 12.80 15.99 -13.04
N HIS A 72 12.51 14.98 -12.21
CA HIS A 72 12.92 14.96 -10.81
C HIS A 72 14.14 14.06 -10.62
N GLU A 73 15.01 14.37 -9.67
CA GLU A 73 16.11 13.48 -9.29
C GLU A 73 15.63 12.37 -8.33
N TYR A 74 14.75 12.73 -7.39
CA TYR A 74 14.17 11.84 -6.40
C TYR A 74 12.73 11.47 -6.78
N GLY A 75 12.36 10.21 -6.52
CA GLY A 75 10.97 9.75 -6.54
C GLY A 75 10.32 9.81 -5.17
N SER A 76 9.00 9.63 -5.16
CA SER A 76 8.19 9.48 -3.96
C SER A 76 7.88 8.01 -3.70
N ILE A 77 7.81 7.64 -2.41
CA ILE A 77 7.18 6.40 -1.95
C ILE A 77 5.90 6.79 -1.23
N PHE A 78 4.80 6.14 -1.59
CA PHE A 78 3.51 6.30 -0.95
C PHE A 78 2.77 4.97 -0.99
N TRP A 79 1.76 4.81 -0.16
CA TRP A 79 0.89 3.64 -0.22
C TRP A 79 -0.58 4.05 -0.29
N THR A 80 -1.41 3.14 -0.76
CA THR A 80 -2.86 3.30 -0.76
C THR A 80 -3.55 2.22 0.04
N TYR A 81 -4.59 2.65 0.75
CA TYR A 81 -5.65 1.79 1.27
C TYR A 81 -6.86 1.95 0.34
N GLU A 82 -7.24 0.91 -0.41
CA GLU A 82 -8.53 0.93 -1.09
C GLU A 82 -9.63 0.69 -0.05
N THR A 83 -10.61 1.58 0.03
CA THR A 83 -11.76 1.38 0.92
C THR A 83 -12.56 0.15 0.52
N ASN A 84 -12.99 -0.64 1.50
CA ASN A 84 -13.73 -1.86 1.21
C ASN A 84 -15.23 -1.61 0.97
N ALA A 85 -15.57 -0.90 -0.11
CA ALA A 85 -16.95 -0.76 -0.54
C ALA A 85 -17.35 -1.98 -1.40
N ARG A 86 -18.28 -2.79 -0.89
CA ARG A 86 -18.54 -4.14 -1.42
C ARG A 86 -19.68 -4.18 -2.44
N LYS A 87 -19.71 -5.22 -3.27
CA LYS A 87 -20.78 -5.43 -4.27
C LYS A 87 -22.07 -5.88 -3.61
N GLU A 88 -21.95 -6.68 -2.57
CA GLU A 88 -23.03 -7.31 -1.81
C GLU A 88 -23.94 -6.26 -1.13
N THR A 89 -23.37 -5.10 -0.81
CA THR A 89 -24.08 -3.96 -0.22
C THR A 89 -24.46 -2.89 -1.25
N GLY A 90 -24.14 -3.08 -2.53
CA GLY A 90 -24.39 -2.11 -3.60
C GLY A 90 -23.45 -0.90 -3.61
N ASN A 91 -22.40 -0.88 -2.79
CA ASN A 91 -21.53 0.28 -2.59
C ASN A 91 -20.27 0.27 -3.47
N TYR A 92 -20.05 -0.77 -4.29
CA TYR A 92 -18.80 -1.02 -5.02
C TYR A 92 -18.31 0.11 -5.94
N GLU A 93 -19.23 0.93 -6.45
CA GLU A 93 -18.86 2.11 -7.26
C GLU A 93 -18.25 3.26 -6.44
N HIS A 94 -18.41 3.24 -5.12
CA HIS A 94 -17.88 4.25 -4.20
C HIS A 94 -16.49 3.92 -3.65
N ARG A 95 -15.88 2.81 -4.10
CA ARG A 95 -14.50 2.46 -3.73
C ARG A 95 -13.55 3.58 -4.12
N THR A 96 -12.62 3.88 -3.22
CA THR A 96 -11.59 4.88 -3.44
C THR A 96 -10.30 4.46 -2.76
N ASP A 97 -9.17 4.79 -3.39
CA ASP A 97 -7.88 4.70 -2.73
C ASP A 97 -7.70 5.92 -1.81
N ILE A 98 -7.38 5.70 -0.54
CA ILE A 98 -6.88 6.72 0.40
C ILE A 98 -5.35 6.66 0.36
N LYS A 99 -4.69 7.80 0.13
CA LYS A 99 -3.25 7.89 -0.16
C LYS A 99 -2.48 8.35 1.08
N HIS A 100 -1.31 7.75 1.31
CA HIS A 100 -0.41 8.10 2.41
C HIS A 100 1.01 8.28 1.92
N ASP A 101 1.55 9.47 2.13
CA ASP A 101 2.92 9.78 1.79
C ASP A 101 3.89 9.12 2.77
N VAL A 102 4.86 8.38 2.22
CA VAL A 102 5.99 7.86 2.99
C VAL A 102 7.16 8.80 2.81
N PHE A 103 7.78 8.85 1.63
CA PHE A 103 8.89 9.77 1.31
C PHE A 103 8.50 10.61 0.10
N GLY A 104 8.66 11.92 0.15
CA GLY A 104 8.10 12.83 -0.86
C GLY A 104 6.58 12.93 -0.77
N ALA A 105 5.92 13.11 -1.93
CA ALA A 105 4.47 13.25 -2.03
C ALA A 105 3.87 12.51 -3.24
N TYR A 106 2.68 11.93 -3.10
CA TYR A 106 2.03 11.11 -4.12
C TYR A 106 1.56 11.91 -5.33
N ASN A 107 1.12 13.16 -5.11
CA ASN A 107 0.42 14.00 -6.08
C ASN A 107 1.32 14.96 -6.87
N LEU A 108 2.64 14.77 -6.86
CA LEU A 108 3.57 15.63 -7.59
C LEU A 108 3.30 15.59 -9.11
N THR A 109 3.52 16.73 -9.75
CA THR A 109 3.48 16.93 -11.21
C THR A 109 4.81 17.49 -11.70
N LYS A 110 5.02 17.58 -13.02
CA LYS A 110 6.29 18.10 -13.56
C LYS A 110 6.55 19.56 -13.16
N ALA A 111 5.50 20.30 -12.80
CA ALA A 111 5.58 21.66 -12.29
C ALA A 111 5.93 21.74 -10.80
N SER A 112 5.82 20.63 -10.06
CA SER A 112 6.19 20.55 -8.65
C SER A 112 7.70 20.51 -8.49
N ASN A 113 8.21 21.02 -7.36
CA ASN A 113 9.61 20.80 -6.97
C ASN A 113 9.85 19.30 -6.72
N ALA A 114 11.06 18.84 -6.98
CA ALA A 114 11.47 17.47 -6.64
C ALA A 114 11.43 17.27 -5.11
N PRO A 115 10.99 16.10 -4.61
CA PRO A 115 10.90 15.84 -3.19
C PRO A 115 12.30 15.61 -2.60
N ALA A 116 12.82 16.56 -1.83
CA ALA A 116 14.16 16.47 -1.25
C ALA A 116 14.32 15.31 -0.26
N ASP A 117 13.23 14.89 0.38
CA ASP A 117 13.18 13.73 1.27
C ASP A 117 12.81 12.42 0.54
N GLY A 118 12.74 12.43 -0.80
CA GLY A 118 12.42 11.27 -1.63
C GLY A 118 13.53 10.22 -1.72
N VAL A 119 13.40 9.31 -2.68
CA VAL A 119 14.27 8.15 -2.91
C VAL A 119 14.73 8.14 -4.37
N LYS A 120 16.02 7.98 -4.65
CA LYS A 120 16.54 7.92 -6.03
C LYS A 120 16.27 6.55 -6.67
N LEU A 121 16.29 6.51 -8.01
CA LEU A 121 16.43 5.22 -8.69
C LEU A 121 17.77 4.58 -8.29
N GLY A 122 17.77 3.27 -8.04
CA GLY A 122 18.92 2.53 -7.56
C GLY A 122 19.27 2.75 -6.07
N GLU A 123 18.52 3.59 -5.33
CA GLU A 123 18.70 3.72 -3.87
C GLU A 123 18.05 2.54 -3.16
N LEU A 124 18.80 1.93 -2.23
CA LEU A 124 18.34 0.77 -1.47
C LEU A 124 17.33 1.21 -0.40
N ILE A 125 16.15 0.60 -0.43
CA ILE A 125 15.08 0.79 0.54
C ILE A 125 14.65 -0.55 1.12
N SER A 126 13.97 -0.51 2.27
CA SER A 126 13.22 -1.66 2.76
C SER A 126 11.81 -1.27 3.18
N TYR A 127 10.91 -2.24 3.12
CA TYR A 127 9.63 -2.14 3.81
C TYR A 127 9.21 -3.47 4.43
N ASP A 128 8.48 -3.36 5.53
CA ASP A 128 7.76 -4.43 6.20
C ASP A 128 6.27 -4.17 6.08
N VAL A 129 5.52 -5.20 5.71
CA VAL A 129 4.06 -5.28 5.80
C VAL A 129 3.77 -6.40 6.78
N ASP A 130 3.25 -6.08 7.96
CA ASP A 130 3.05 -7.05 9.05
C ASP A 130 1.62 -6.93 9.57
N VAL A 131 0.77 -7.88 9.18
CA VAL A 131 -0.63 -7.95 9.62
C VAL A 131 -0.70 -8.83 10.85
N GLN A 132 -0.97 -8.21 12.01
CA GLN A 132 -1.10 -8.88 13.29
C GLN A 132 -2.53 -8.73 13.83
N GLY A 133 -3.24 -9.85 13.91
CA GLY A 133 -4.67 -9.83 14.22
C GLY A 133 -5.45 -9.12 13.12
N ASP A 134 -5.93 -7.91 13.43
CA ASP A 134 -6.67 -7.05 12.49
C ASP A 134 -5.87 -5.83 12.03
N VAL A 135 -4.70 -5.59 12.62
CA VAL A 135 -3.93 -4.37 12.37
C VAL A 135 -2.83 -4.67 11.37
N MET A 136 -2.78 -3.90 10.30
CA MET A 136 -1.66 -3.85 9.37
C MET A 136 -0.67 -2.80 9.85
N HIS A 137 0.55 -3.27 10.18
CA HIS A 137 1.69 -2.46 10.52
C HIS A 137 2.60 -2.32 9.30
N LEU A 138 2.86 -1.08 8.89
CA LEU A 138 3.78 -0.77 7.81
C LEU A 138 5.01 -0.10 8.37
N THR A 139 6.20 -0.57 7.98
CA THR A 139 7.46 0.11 8.26
C THR A 139 8.22 0.33 6.97
N PHE A 140 8.67 1.54 6.73
CA PHE A 140 9.47 1.92 5.56
C PHE A 140 10.80 2.50 6.01
N LYS A 141 11.87 2.14 5.29
CA LYS A 141 13.21 2.62 5.58
C LYS A 141 13.97 2.99 4.32
N LYS A 142 14.77 4.06 4.41
CA LYS A 142 15.79 4.44 3.42
C LYS A 142 17.09 4.79 4.12
N GLY A 143 18.20 4.80 3.38
CA GLY A 143 19.54 5.02 3.96
C GLY A 143 20.02 3.85 4.83
N LEU A 144 19.63 2.63 4.45
CA LEU A 144 19.84 1.40 5.24
C LEU A 144 21.31 1.23 5.64
N GLY A 145 21.54 0.97 6.93
CA GLY A 145 22.88 0.71 7.45
C GLY A 145 23.81 1.93 7.45
N THR A 146 23.25 3.14 7.33
CA THR A 146 23.98 4.41 7.44
C THR A 146 23.49 5.23 8.63
N GLU A 147 24.26 6.22 9.06
CA GLU A 147 23.83 7.19 10.08
C GLU A 147 22.65 8.06 9.62
N ALA A 148 22.37 8.09 8.31
CA ALA A 148 21.25 8.82 7.71
C ALA A 148 20.00 7.93 7.51
N GLU A 149 19.92 6.76 8.17
CA GLU A 149 18.74 5.90 8.09
C GLU A 149 17.50 6.65 8.59
N VAL A 150 16.43 6.64 7.78
CA VAL A 150 15.14 7.23 8.14
C VAL A 150 14.09 6.14 8.14
N VAL A 151 13.33 6.05 9.23
CA VAL A 151 12.23 5.09 9.43
C VAL A 151 10.91 5.83 9.49
N LYS A 152 9.89 5.35 8.76
CA LYS A 152 8.51 5.82 8.83
C LYS A 152 7.57 4.64 9.04
N THR A 153 6.59 4.80 9.92
CA THR A 153 5.65 3.74 10.30
C THR A 153 4.21 4.19 10.17
N PHE A 154 3.33 3.24 9.86
CA PHE A 154 1.88 3.46 9.76
C PHE A 154 1.14 2.25 10.32
N ASP A 155 0.00 2.51 10.94
CA ASP A 155 -0.88 1.47 11.46
C ASP A 155 -2.30 1.72 10.93
N ILE A 156 -2.96 0.65 10.52
CA ILE A 156 -4.37 0.69 10.12
C ILE A 156 -5.07 -0.59 10.59
N ASN A 157 -6.20 -0.42 11.28
CA ASN A 157 -7.09 -1.53 11.60
C ASN A 157 -7.91 -1.87 10.36
N LEU A 158 -7.62 -3.01 9.74
CA LEU A 158 -8.31 -3.47 8.54
C LEU A 158 -9.77 -3.86 8.83
N ALA A 159 -10.11 -4.26 10.05
CA ALA A 159 -11.45 -4.73 10.39
C ALA A 159 -12.48 -3.60 10.56
N GLU A 160 -12.08 -2.42 11.05
CA GLU A 160 -13.00 -1.36 11.49
C GLU A 160 -13.79 -0.70 10.35
N GLY A 161 -13.20 -0.61 9.17
CA GLY A 161 -13.73 0.21 8.09
C GLY A 161 -13.81 1.69 8.48
N LYS A 162 -14.65 2.43 7.75
CA LYS A 162 -14.84 3.88 7.90
C LYS A 162 -13.54 4.68 7.98
N TYR A 163 -12.49 4.21 7.33
CA TYR A 163 -11.18 4.80 7.45
C TYR A 163 -11.21 6.27 7.02
N GLN A 164 -10.71 7.15 7.89
CA GLN A 164 -10.78 8.61 7.75
C GLN A 164 -12.19 9.16 7.47
N GLY A 165 -13.23 8.50 8.01
CA GLY A 165 -14.62 8.94 7.90
C GLY A 165 -15.29 8.57 6.57
N ASN A 166 -14.68 7.71 5.74
CA ASN A 166 -15.33 7.25 4.52
C ASN A 166 -16.52 6.35 4.85
N GLN A 167 -17.74 6.83 4.63
CA GLN A 167 -18.96 6.10 4.97
C GLN A 167 -19.18 4.78 4.22
N TYR A 168 -18.53 4.58 3.07
CA TYR A 168 -18.66 3.39 2.23
C TYR A 168 -17.57 2.35 2.49
N ASP A 169 -16.58 2.67 3.33
CA ASP A 169 -15.59 1.69 3.76
C ASP A 169 -16.20 0.77 4.81
N GLU A 170 -16.47 -0.47 4.43
CA GLU A 170 -17.12 -1.47 5.29
C GLU A 170 -16.12 -2.31 6.09
N GLY A 171 -14.82 -2.02 5.94
CA GLY A 171 -13.76 -2.79 6.57
C GLY A 171 -13.63 -4.18 5.97
N TYR A 172 -12.49 -4.79 6.22
CA TYR A 172 -12.06 -6.04 5.60
C TYR A 172 -12.40 -7.28 6.44
N ALA A 173 -12.99 -7.11 7.62
CA ALA A 173 -13.39 -8.23 8.50
C ALA A 173 -14.27 -9.28 7.79
N ASN A 174 -15.12 -8.87 6.85
CA ASN A 174 -16.05 -9.78 6.19
C ASN A 174 -15.61 -10.17 4.77
N GLU A 175 -14.40 -9.81 4.33
CA GLU A 175 -13.83 -10.32 3.08
C GLU A 175 -12.89 -11.49 3.36
N GLY A 176 -13.08 -12.53 2.55
CA GLY A 176 -12.21 -13.69 2.48
C GLY A 176 -11.16 -13.55 1.38
N ASP A 177 -10.06 -14.28 1.50
CA ASP A 177 -8.93 -14.36 0.56
C ASP A 177 -8.02 -13.13 0.52
N TYR A 178 -6.93 -13.15 1.30
CA TYR A 178 -5.80 -12.21 1.15
C TYR A 178 -4.58 -12.94 0.57
N MET A 179 -3.97 -12.35 -0.46
CA MET A 179 -2.71 -12.78 -1.09
C MET A 179 -1.64 -11.70 -1.01
#